data_AF-A6KKT6-F1
#
_entry.id   AF-A6KKT6-F1
#
_cell.length_a   1.000
_cell.length_b   1.000
_cell.length_c   1.000
_cell.angle_alpha   90.00
_cell.angle_beta   90.00
_cell.angle_gamma   90.00
#
_symmetry.space_group_name_H-M   'P 1'
#
loop_
_entity.id
_entity.type
_entity.pdbx_description
1 polymer ?
#
loop_
_entity_poly.entity_id
_entity_poly.type
_entity_poly.pdbx_seq_one_letter_code
_entity_poly.pdbx_strand_id
1 'polypeptide(L)'
;MALPVPRLSIPAALALGSAALGAAFATGLFLGKRWPPWGYRRHQRLLPPQDNPLWQYLLSRSMREHPALRSLRLLTLEQPQGDSMMTCEQAQLLANLARLIKAKKALDLGTFTGYSALALALALPEAGRVVTCEVDAEPPKLGRPLWKQVRAPLLQPFGLRLRGVPA
;
A
#
# COMPACT_ATOMS: atom_id res chain seq x y z
N MET A 1 -57.30 -37.45 -30.41
CA MET A 1 -56.28 -36.68 -31.15
C MET A 1 -55.17 -36.31 -30.19
N ALA A 2 -54.01 -36.98 -30.27
CA ALA A 2 -52.81 -36.63 -29.51
C ALA A 2 -51.72 -36.27 -30.52
N LEU A 3 -51.23 -35.03 -30.46
CA LEU A 3 -50.15 -34.56 -31.35
C LEU A 3 -48.82 -35.24 -30.96
N PRO A 4 -48.02 -35.71 -31.94
CA PRO A 4 -46.73 -36.31 -31.63
C PRO A 4 -45.77 -35.27 -31.05
N VAL A 5 -45.24 -35.55 -29.86
CA VAL A 5 -44.24 -34.72 -29.20
C VAL A 5 -42.91 -34.83 -29.97
N PRO A 6 -42.27 -33.73 -30.38
CA PRO A 6 -41.00 -33.81 -31.09
C PRO A 6 -39.93 -34.37 -30.14
N ARG A 7 -39.36 -35.52 -30.50
CA ARG A 7 -38.18 -36.06 -29.83
C ARG A 7 -36.96 -35.27 -30.30
N LEU A 8 -36.47 -34.36 -29.46
CA LEU A 8 -35.18 -33.70 -29.66
C LEU A 8 -34.07 -34.75 -29.57
N SER A 9 -33.66 -35.28 -30.72
CA SER A 9 -32.48 -36.14 -30.85
C SER A 9 -31.25 -35.25 -30.95
N ILE A 10 -30.57 -35.03 -29.82
CA ILE A 10 -29.29 -34.33 -29.81
C ILE A 10 -28.26 -35.24 -30.50
N PRO A 11 -27.54 -34.77 -31.54
CA PRO A 11 -26.50 -35.55 -32.19
C PRO A 11 -25.43 -35.96 -31.17
N ALA A 12 -24.97 -37.22 -31.21
CA ALA A 12 -23.98 -37.72 -30.25
C ALA A 12 -22.71 -36.85 -30.17
N ALA A 13 -22.31 -36.24 -31.29
CA ALA A 13 -21.19 -35.29 -31.34
C ALA A 13 -21.41 -34.02 -30.50
N LEU A 14 -22.65 -33.50 -30.46
CA LEU A 14 -22.99 -32.32 -29.66
C LEU A 14 -23.01 -32.66 -28.16
N ALA A 15 -23.51 -33.85 -27.81
CA ALA A 15 -23.50 -34.34 -26.43
C ALA A 15 -22.07 -34.57 -25.92
N LEU A 16 -21.21 -35.18 -26.74
CA LEU A 16 -19.78 -35.38 -26.44
C LEU A 16 -19.02 -34.05 -26.31
N GLY A 17 -19.27 -33.09 -27.20
CA GLY A 17 -18.65 -31.77 -27.13
C GLY A 17 -19.03 -30.99 -25.86
N SER A 18 -20.30 -31.06 -25.46
CA SER A 18 -20.81 -30.41 -24.24
C SER A 18 -20.19 -31.04 -22.98
N ALA A 19 -20.08 -32.38 -22.96
CA ALA A 19 -19.47 -33.10 -21.84
C ALA A 19 -17.97 -32.82 -21.71
N ALA A 20 -17.24 -32.72 -22.84
CA ALA A 20 -15.82 -32.40 -22.85
C ALA A 20 -15.53 -30.99 -22.33
N LEU A 21 -16.35 -29.99 -22.72
CA LEU A 21 -16.27 -28.62 -22.20
C LEU A 21 -16.55 -28.56 -20.69
N GLY A 22 -17.57 -29.28 -20.22
CA GLY A 22 -17.90 -29.36 -18.80
C GLY A 22 -16.78 -30.00 -17.97
N ALA A 23 -16.18 -31.08 -18.48
CA ALA A 23 -15.05 -31.74 -17.84
C ALA A 23 -13.83 -30.81 -17.77
N ALA A 24 -13.45 -30.16 -18.88
CA ALA A 24 -12.33 -29.23 -18.91
C ALA A 24 -12.52 -28.03 -17.96
N PHE A 25 -13.72 -27.47 -17.87
CA PHE A 25 -14.06 -26.38 -16.96
C PHE A 25 -13.99 -26.82 -15.48
N ALA A 26 -14.55 -27.99 -15.16
CA ALA A 26 -14.49 -28.54 -13.81
C ALA A 26 -13.05 -28.88 -13.38
N THR A 27 -12.25 -29.47 -14.27
CA THR A 27 -10.83 -29.76 -14.02
C THR A 27 -10.03 -28.47 -13.85
N GLY A 28 -10.29 -27.44 -14.66
CA GLY A 28 -9.67 -26.12 -14.52
C GLY A 28 -10.01 -25.43 -13.19
N LEU A 29 -11.26 -25.48 -12.74
CA LEU A 29 -11.65 -24.97 -11.42
C LEU A 29 -11.02 -25.74 -10.27
N PHE A 30 -10.93 -27.07 -10.38
CA PHE A 30 -10.42 -27.93 -9.32
C PHE A 30 -8.88 -27.85 -9.20
N LEU A 31 -8.17 -27.82 -10.34
CA LEU A 31 -6.72 -27.61 -10.37
C LEU A 31 -6.35 -26.14 -10.09
N GLY A 32 -7.16 -25.19 -10.55
CA GLY A 32 -6.99 -23.76 -10.26
C GLY A 32 -7.14 -23.40 -8.79
N LYS A 33 -7.94 -24.16 -8.03
CA LYS A 33 -8.01 -24.04 -6.55
C LYS A 33 -6.84 -24.71 -5.82
N ARG A 34 -6.13 -25.64 -6.46
CA ARG A 34 -4.98 -26.36 -5.90
C ARG A 34 -3.65 -25.70 -6.22
N TRP A 35 -3.59 -24.87 -7.27
CA TRP A 35 -2.43 -24.02 -7.48
C TRP A 35 -2.54 -22.76 -6.63
N PRO A 36 -1.50 -22.39 -5.84
CA PRO A 36 -1.43 -21.05 -5.31
C PRO A 36 -1.52 -20.06 -6.49
N PRO A 37 -2.15 -18.89 -6.33
CA PRO A 37 -2.25 -17.91 -7.40
C PRO A 37 -0.86 -17.72 -8.00
N TRP A 38 -0.77 -17.93 -9.31
CA TRP A 38 0.44 -17.79 -10.12
C TRP A 38 0.97 -16.37 -9.93
N GLY A 39 1.80 -16.17 -8.91
CA GLY A 39 2.13 -14.82 -8.42
C GLY A 39 2.58 -14.69 -6.97
N TYR A 40 2.43 -15.68 -6.09
CA TYR A 40 3.06 -15.59 -4.75
C TYR A 40 4.55 -15.95 -4.82
N ARG A 41 5.34 -15.13 -5.52
CA ARG A 41 6.79 -15.15 -5.36
C ARG A 41 7.08 -14.82 -3.91
N ARG A 42 7.78 -15.72 -3.21
CA ARG A 42 8.48 -15.39 -1.95
C ARG A 42 9.18 -14.05 -2.17
N HIS A 43 8.83 -13.04 -1.37
CA HIS A 43 9.65 -11.84 -1.29
C HIS A 43 11.02 -12.27 -0.76
N GLN A 44 11.97 -12.47 -1.66
CA GLN A 44 13.38 -12.54 -1.31
C GLN A 44 13.74 -11.14 -0.82
N ARG A 45 14.11 -11.02 0.46
CA ARG A 45 14.65 -9.76 0.98
C ARG A 45 16.01 -9.56 0.31
N LEU A 46 16.17 -8.47 -0.43
CA LEU A 46 17.46 -8.11 -1.04
C LEU A 46 18.49 -7.66 -0.01
N LEU A 47 18.00 -7.20 1.15
CA LEU A 47 18.80 -6.57 2.19
C LEU A 47 18.83 -7.44 3.45
N PRO A 48 19.92 -7.39 4.24
CA PRO A 48 19.98 -8.07 5.53
C PRO A 48 18.96 -7.46 6.52
N PRO A 49 18.71 -8.14 7.66
CA PRO A 49 17.92 -7.57 8.75
C PRO A 49 18.42 -6.19 9.21
N GLN A 50 17.53 -5.33 9.72
CA GLN A 50 17.89 -3.96 10.07
C GLN A 50 18.89 -3.88 11.24
N ASP A 51 18.92 -4.87 12.13
CA ASP A 51 19.88 -5.00 13.23
C ASP A 51 21.28 -5.46 12.76
N ASN A 52 21.46 -5.79 11.48
CA ASN A 52 22.75 -6.12 10.90
C ASN A 52 23.77 -4.97 11.10
N PRO A 53 25.02 -5.24 11.54
CA PRO A 53 26.01 -4.20 11.81
C PRO A 53 26.30 -3.27 10.62
N LEU A 54 26.25 -3.78 9.39
CA LEU A 54 26.47 -2.97 8.19
C LEU A 54 25.28 -2.04 7.91
N TRP A 55 24.05 -2.52 8.16
CA TRP A 55 22.85 -1.68 8.08
C TRP A 55 22.89 -0.56 9.11
N GLN A 56 23.24 -0.90 10.36
CA GLN A 56 23.40 0.07 11.44
C GLN A 56 24.52 1.08 11.15
N TYR A 57 25.64 0.64 10.56
CA TYR A 57 26.67 1.53 10.07
C TYR A 57 26.13 2.51 9.02
N LEU A 58 25.41 2.02 8.01
CA LEU A 58 24.77 2.87 6.99
C LEU A 58 23.86 3.92 7.64
N LEU A 59 22.98 3.51 8.55
CA LEU A 59 22.07 4.43 9.23
C LEU A 59 22.83 5.45 10.08
N SER A 60 23.76 5.02 10.92
CA SER A 60 24.52 5.91 11.81
C SER A 60 25.39 6.94 11.07
N ARG A 61 25.82 6.64 9.83
CA ARG A 61 26.64 7.54 9.01
C ARG A 61 25.85 8.42 8.05
N SER A 62 24.60 8.07 7.74
CA SER A 62 23.80 8.78 6.73
C SER A 62 22.58 9.52 7.29
N MET A 63 21.97 9.03 8.38
CA MET A 63 20.71 9.55 8.86
C MET A 63 20.85 10.91 9.55
N ARG A 64 19.95 11.83 9.21
CA ARG A 64 19.82 13.20 9.71
C ARG A 64 18.36 13.54 9.99
N GLU A 65 17.68 12.66 10.72
CA GLU A 65 16.26 12.82 11.02
C GLU A 65 15.99 14.08 11.87
N HIS A 66 14.97 14.83 11.49
CA HIS A 66 14.44 15.88 12.34
C HIS A 66 13.91 15.29 13.68
N PRO A 67 14.08 15.97 14.83
CA PRO A 67 13.65 15.43 16.13
C PRO A 67 12.19 14.96 16.16
N ALA A 68 11.25 15.74 15.61
CA ALA A 68 9.84 15.34 15.53
C ALA A 68 9.60 14.10 14.66
N LEU A 69 10.37 13.93 13.58
CA LEU A 69 10.27 12.76 12.70
C LEU A 69 10.82 11.52 13.39
N ARG A 70 11.95 11.64 14.11
CA ARG A 70 12.50 10.59 14.97
C ARG A 70 11.51 10.19 16.06
N SER A 71 10.90 11.15 16.75
CA SER A 71 9.87 10.87 17.76
C SER A 71 8.66 10.14 17.18
N LEU A 72 8.20 10.55 15.99
CA LEU A 72 7.10 9.86 15.31
C LEU A 72 7.46 8.41 14.95
N ARG A 73 8.68 8.16 14.47
CA ARG A 73 9.15 6.80 14.19
C ARG A 73 9.14 5.94 15.44
N LEU A 74 9.72 6.42 16.54
CA LEU A 74 9.76 5.66 17.79
C LEU A 74 8.34 5.37 18.31
N LEU A 75 7.46 6.37 18.33
CA LEU A 75 6.07 6.23 18.73
C LEU A 75 5.29 5.24 17.84
N THR A 76 5.57 5.25 16.53
CA THR A 76 4.92 4.35 15.57
C THR A 76 5.36 2.91 15.79
N LEU A 77 6.65 2.67 16.05
CA LEU A 77 7.20 1.33 16.29
C LEU A 77 6.68 0.68 17.57
N GLU A 78 6.12 1.45 18.51
CA GLU A 78 5.44 0.94 19.70
C GLU A 78 4.01 0.44 19.42
N GLN A 79 3.44 0.75 18.25
CA GLN A 79 2.09 0.33 17.89
C GLN A 79 2.06 -1.08 17.31
N PRO A 80 0.90 -1.77 17.40
CA PRO A 80 0.62 -2.90 16.54
C PRO A 80 0.90 -2.54 15.08
N GLN A 81 1.59 -3.43 14.36
CA GLN A 81 1.98 -3.24 12.95
C GLN A 81 2.83 -1.98 12.69
N GLY A 82 3.52 -1.43 13.69
CA GLY A 82 4.37 -0.25 13.55
C GLY A 82 5.49 -0.38 12.51
N ASP A 83 5.92 -1.60 12.22
CA ASP A 83 6.88 -1.96 11.17
C ASP A 83 6.31 -1.88 9.74
N SER A 84 5.00 -1.61 9.59
CA SER A 84 4.37 -1.30 8.29
C SER A 84 4.78 0.07 7.76
N MET A 85 5.31 0.94 8.62
CA MET A 85 5.89 2.22 8.25
C MET A 85 7.14 2.03 7.38
N MET A 86 7.33 2.89 6.38
CA MET A 86 8.58 2.90 5.60
C MET A 86 9.80 3.13 6.48
N THR A 87 10.96 2.61 6.06
CA THR A 87 12.19 2.77 6.84
C THR A 87 12.71 4.22 6.80
N CYS A 88 13.54 4.58 7.78
CA CYS A 88 13.95 5.97 7.94
C CYS A 88 14.83 6.47 6.81
N GLU A 89 15.72 5.62 6.28
CA GLU A 89 16.57 5.95 5.13
C GLU A 89 15.76 6.11 3.84
N GLN A 90 14.66 5.37 3.68
CA GLN A 90 13.72 5.57 2.56
C GLN A 90 13.01 6.92 2.67
N ALA A 91 12.48 7.28 3.84
CA ALA A 91 11.86 8.57 4.06
C ALA A 91 12.83 9.74 3.85
N GLN A 92 14.09 9.61 4.32
CA GLN A 92 15.12 10.61 4.08
C GLN A 92 15.49 10.74 2.60
N LEU A 93 15.57 9.62 1.87
CA LEU A 93 15.80 9.65 0.43
C LEU A 93 14.67 10.39 -0.29
N LEU A 94 13.41 10.10 0.03
CA LEU A 94 12.26 10.80 -0.55
C LEU A 94 12.28 12.31 -0.25
N ALA A 95 12.59 12.70 0.99
CA ALA A 95 12.74 14.11 1.36
C ALA A 95 13.90 14.78 0.60
N ASN A 96 15.03 14.11 0.45
CA ASN A 96 16.18 14.61 -0.32
C ASN A 96 15.83 14.79 -1.80
N LEU A 97 15.13 13.83 -2.40
CA LEU A 97 14.64 13.94 -3.78
C LEU A 97 13.65 15.10 -3.94
N ALA A 98 12.71 15.26 -3.00
CA ALA A 98 11.77 16.38 -2.99
C ALA A 98 12.49 17.74 -2.92
N ARG A 99 13.53 17.88 -2.08
CA ARG A 99 14.38 19.07 -2.04
C ARG A 99 15.15 19.28 -3.35
N LEU A 100 15.75 18.22 -3.88
CA LEU A 100 16.55 18.26 -5.11
C LEU A 100 15.74 18.80 -6.29
N ILE A 101 14.52 18.31 -6.46
CA ILE A 101 13.61 18.76 -7.54
C ILE A 101 12.86 20.05 -7.21
N LYS A 102 13.13 20.66 -6.04
CA LYS A 102 12.43 21.85 -5.52
C LYS A 102 10.91 21.68 -5.51
N ALA A 103 10.44 20.53 -5.05
CA ALA A 103 9.03 20.21 -4.98
C ALA A 103 8.27 21.28 -4.16
N LYS A 104 7.07 21.64 -4.62
CA LYS A 104 6.14 22.53 -3.90
C LYS A 104 4.86 21.81 -3.47
N LYS A 105 4.55 20.70 -4.13
CA LYS A 105 3.37 19.87 -3.88
C LYS A 105 3.82 18.41 -3.89
N ALA A 106 3.34 17.63 -2.93
CA ALA A 106 3.52 16.18 -2.89
C ALA A 106 2.19 15.49 -2.59
N LEU A 107 2.01 14.30 -3.15
CA LEU A 107 0.90 13.41 -2.85
C LEU A 107 1.48 12.16 -2.18
N ASP A 108 0.96 11.81 -1.02
CA ASP A 108 1.34 10.66 -0.20
C ASP A 108 0.11 9.76 -0.05
N LEU A 109 0.19 8.52 -0.53
CA LEU A 109 -0.93 7.57 -0.52
C LEU A 109 -0.64 6.48 0.51
N GLY A 110 -1.46 6.40 1.56
CA GLY A 110 -1.22 5.59 2.75
C GLY A 110 -0.53 6.43 3.83
N THR A 111 -1.30 7.24 4.56
CA THR A 111 -0.75 8.10 5.61
C THR A 111 -0.20 7.27 6.76
N PHE A 112 -0.93 6.23 7.19
CA PHE A 112 -0.70 5.55 8.47
C PHE A 112 -0.52 6.58 9.61
N THR A 113 0.57 6.52 10.37
CA THR A 113 0.89 7.52 11.41
C THR A 113 1.47 8.83 10.85
N GLY A 114 1.69 8.92 9.54
CA GLY A 114 2.12 10.11 8.81
C GLY A 114 3.63 10.33 8.73
N TYR A 115 4.44 9.28 8.88
CA TYR A 115 5.90 9.38 8.85
C TYR A 115 6.44 9.88 7.50
N SER A 116 5.98 9.30 6.39
CA SER A 116 6.34 9.73 5.02
C SER A 116 5.83 11.14 4.72
N ALA A 117 4.56 11.43 5.06
CA ALA A 117 3.95 12.74 4.89
C ALA A 117 4.72 13.83 5.63
N LEU A 118 5.14 13.57 6.88
CA LEU A 118 5.93 14.50 7.67
C LEU A 118 7.33 14.69 7.09
N ALA A 119 7.99 13.62 6.64
CA ALA A 119 9.30 13.69 6.00
C ALA A 119 9.26 14.56 4.74
N LEU A 120 8.24 14.38 3.89
CA LEU A 120 8.02 15.23 2.71
C LEU A 120 7.74 16.67 3.11
N ALA A 121 6.86 16.90 4.09
CA ALA A 121 6.49 18.25 4.52
C ALA A 121 7.70 19.06 5.03
N LEU A 122 8.63 18.41 5.72
CA LEU A 122 9.90 18.99 6.17
C LEU A 122 10.92 19.26 5.05
N ALA A 123 10.67 18.72 3.86
CA ALA A 123 11.49 18.91 2.68
C ALA A 123 10.97 20.03 1.77
N LEU A 124 9.68 20.35 1.84
CA LEU A 124 9.05 21.38 1.03
C LEU A 124 9.35 22.80 1.59
N PRO A 125 9.27 23.85 0.75
CA PRO A 125 9.30 25.24 1.23
C PRO A 125 8.09 25.56 2.13
N GLU A 126 8.12 26.68 2.85
CA GLU A 126 7.04 27.12 3.75
C GLU A 126 5.68 27.28 3.04
N ALA A 127 5.66 27.66 1.76
CA ALA A 127 4.42 27.70 0.97
C ALA A 127 4.03 26.33 0.37
N GLY A 128 4.85 25.30 0.59
CA GLY A 128 4.63 23.96 0.07
C GLY A 128 3.49 23.22 0.75
N ARG A 129 2.96 22.18 0.09
CA ARG A 129 1.83 21.39 0.60
C ARG A 129 2.04 19.90 0.32
N VAL A 130 1.74 19.08 1.32
CA VAL A 130 1.62 17.63 1.17
C VAL A 130 0.13 17.29 1.30
N VAL A 131 -0.41 16.63 0.29
CA VAL A 131 -1.71 15.96 0.37
C VAL A 131 -1.42 14.51 0.74
N THR A 132 -1.92 14.05 1.89
CA THR A 132 -1.80 12.64 2.29
C THR A 132 -3.18 12.01 2.36
N CYS A 133 -3.30 10.75 1.93
CA CYS A 133 -4.56 10.03 1.84
C CYS A 133 -4.52 8.75 2.68
N GLU A 134 -5.57 8.53 3.47
CA GLU A 134 -5.70 7.35 4.32
C GLU A 134 -7.16 6.97 4.44
N VAL A 135 -7.44 5.67 4.44
CA VAL A 135 -8.78 5.12 4.63
C VAL A 135 -9.11 4.94 6.11
N ASP A 136 -8.11 4.59 6.92
CA ASP A 136 -8.27 4.43 8.37
C ASP A 136 -8.01 5.74 9.13
N ALA A 137 -9.02 6.23 9.83
CA ALA A 137 -8.92 7.46 10.58
C ALA A 137 -8.09 7.34 11.88
N GLU A 138 -7.84 6.13 12.41
CA GLU A 138 -7.18 5.95 13.71
C GLU A 138 -5.67 6.21 13.69
N PRO A 139 -4.84 5.57 12.84
CA PRO A 139 -3.39 5.75 12.87
C PRO A 139 -2.93 7.21 12.71
N PRO A 140 -3.55 8.03 11.83
CA PRO A 140 -3.23 9.45 11.72
C PRO A 140 -3.39 10.23 13.02
N LYS A 141 -4.31 9.83 13.92
CA LYS A 141 -4.52 10.54 15.20
C LYS A 141 -3.28 10.49 16.09
N LEU A 142 -2.53 9.39 16.04
CA LEU A 142 -1.29 9.22 16.80
C LEU A 142 -0.21 10.22 16.35
N GLY A 143 -0.09 10.47 15.05
CA GLY A 143 0.92 11.36 14.48
C GLY A 143 0.60 12.85 14.57
N ARG A 144 -0.68 13.23 14.55
CA ARG A 144 -1.16 14.63 14.53
C ARG A 144 -0.49 15.57 15.55
N PRO A 145 -0.27 15.18 16.83
CA PRO A 145 0.42 16.05 17.79
C PRO A 145 1.84 16.42 17.35
N LEU A 146 2.58 15.46 16.79
CA LEU A 146 3.96 15.65 16.31
C LEU A 146 3.99 16.50 15.04
N TRP A 147 3.01 16.35 14.15
CA TRP A 147 2.89 17.17 12.95
C TRP A 147 2.69 18.65 13.27
N LYS A 148 1.99 18.97 14.37
CA LYS A 148 1.74 20.35 14.81
C LYS A 148 2.98 21.01 15.43
N GLN A 149 3.87 20.23 16.04
CA GLN A 149 5.10 20.73 16.67
C GLN A 149 6.07 21.28 15.64
N VAL A 150 6.12 20.65 14.46
CA VAL A 150 6.86 21.19 13.33
C VAL A 150 5.89 22.12 12.64
N ARG A 151 6.22 23.42 12.55
CA ARG A 151 5.41 24.43 11.86
C ARG A 151 5.46 24.19 10.35
N ALA A 152 5.06 23.00 9.92
CA ALA A 152 4.86 22.59 8.57
C ALA A 152 3.45 23.03 8.15
N PRO A 153 3.21 23.41 6.89
CA PRO A 153 1.88 23.79 6.39
C PRO A 153 0.94 22.59 6.21
N LEU A 154 1.02 21.64 7.13
CA LEU A 154 0.02 20.60 7.30
C LEU A 154 -1.15 21.27 8.01
N LEU A 155 -2.37 20.95 7.57
CA LEU A 155 -3.65 21.39 8.13
C LEU A 155 -4.25 22.63 7.45
N GLN A 156 -4.80 22.40 6.25
CA GLN A 156 -6.24 22.60 6.17
C GLN A 156 -6.93 21.22 6.16
N PRO A 157 -8.00 21.02 6.93
CA PRO A 157 -8.82 19.82 6.86
C PRO A 157 -9.67 19.90 5.58
N PHE A 158 -9.08 19.61 4.43
CA PHE A 158 -9.84 19.44 3.19
C PHE A 158 -9.94 17.95 2.85
N GLY A 159 -11.10 17.40 3.20
CA GLY A 159 -11.78 16.35 2.45
C GLY A 159 -10.98 15.10 2.11
N LEU A 160 -10.99 14.14 3.03
CA LEU A 160 -11.12 12.74 2.65
C LEU A 160 -12.39 12.64 1.77
N ARG A 161 -12.24 12.57 0.44
CA ARG A 161 -13.32 12.25 -0.49
C ARG A 161 -13.06 10.85 -1.02
N LEU A 162 -13.57 9.84 -0.32
CA LEU A 162 -13.75 8.50 -0.88
C LEU A 162 -14.71 8.65 -2.06
N ARG A 163 -14.19 8.47 -3.28
CA ARG A 163 -15.02 8.36 -4.48
C ARG A 163 -14.81 6.95 -5.04
N GLY A 164 -15.78 6.07 -4.79
CA GLY A 164 -16.00 4.87 -5.60
C GLY A 164 -16.18 3.53 -4.86
N VAL A 165 -17.24 3.36 -4.08
CA VAL A 165 -18.23 2.27 -4.23
C VAL A 165 -19.59 2.85 -3.78
N PRO A 166 -20.68 2.76 -4.58
CA PRO A 166 -21.99 3.28 -4.19
C PRO A 166 -22.57 2.51 -2.99
N ALA A 167 -23.53 3.17 -2.32
CA ALA A 167 -24.21 2.82 -1.07
C ALA A 167 -24.39 1.32 -0.77
#